data_AF-K1S0N1-F1
#
_entry.id   AF-K1S0N1-F1
#
_cell.length_a   1.000
_cell.length_b   1.000
_cell.length_c   1.000
_cell.angle_alpha   90.00
_cell.angle_beta   90.00
_cell.angle_gamma   90.00
#
_symmetry.space_group_name_H-M   'P 1'
#
loop_
_entity.id
_entity.type
_entity.pdbx_description
1 polymer ?
#
loop_
_entity_poly.entity_id
_entity_poly.type
_entity_poly.pdbx_seq_one_letter_code
_entity_poly.pdbx_strand_id
1 'polypeptide(L)'
;DSVQTNDPQLIGKTLNQIVKSVVTGEEPQKIGSIYGFDIVVKSERSMKEDFKMLHNRIYVRGEGDYLYQYNYGNLAGDPRTAAMNPINALGTIESVLEKLKKDYAECVKDTPQLESIINSSWRKEADLSALKVEMESLDRRIQLSLKPISEEAETGTDNEIEVDPEQQRVPATDENHTLNNIPNRLQQVAATSDGHIVIASIPRYDTNKIPGKKMKL
;
A
#
# COMPACT_ATOMS: atom_id res chain seq x y z
N ASP A 1 32.47 -37.21 -20.05
CA ASP A 1 33.57 -37.45 -19.10
C ASP A 1 33.29 -36.81 -17.76
N SER A 2 32.67 -37.56 -16.86
CA SER A 2 32.29 -37.11 -15.52
C SER A 2 33.10 -37.91 -14.52
N VAL A 3 34.33 -37.47 -14.22
CA VAL A 3 35.10 -38.04 -13.12
C VAL A 3 34.33 -37.70 -11.85
N GLN A 4 33.59 -38.65 -11.30
CA GLN A 4 33.03 -38.57 -9.96
C GLN A 4 34.19 -38.65 -8.96
N THR A 5 34.88 -37.54 -8.78
CA THR A 5 35.88 -37.42 -7.72
C THR A 5 35.12 -37.34 -6.40
N ASN A 6 35.01 -38.46 -5.70
CA ASN A 6 34.42 -38.53 -4.36
C ASN A 6 35.32 -37.88 -3.28
N ASP A 7 36.43 -37.25 -3.67
CA ASP A 7 37.32 -36.52 -2.78
C ASP A 7 36.69 -35.16 -2.39
N PRO A 8 36.36 -34.95 -1.11
CA PRO A 8 35.80 -33.69 -0.63
C PRO A 8 36.69 -32.47 -0.94
N GLN A 9 38.02 -32.66 -1.00
CA GLN A 9 38.93 -31.55 -1.25
C GLN A 9 38.87 -31.05 -2.70
N LEU A 10 38.73 -31.97 -3.67
CA LEU A 10 38.51 -31.62 -5.07
C LEU A 10 37.14 -30.97 -5.27
N ILE A 11 36.08 -31.55 -4.69
CA ILE A 11 34.72 -31.00 -4.76
C ILE A 11 34.69 -29.56 -4.23
N GLY A 12 35.29 -29.34 -3.06
CA GLY A 12 35.35 -28.01 -2.46
C GLY A 12 36.10 -26.98 -3.30
N LYS A 13 37.21 -27.38 -3.94
CA LYS A 13 37.95 -26.51 -4.86
C LYS A 13 37.10 -26.15 -6.06
N THR A 14 36.40 -27.11 -6.66
CA THR A 14 35.51 -26.87 -7.79
C THR A 14 34.36 -25.94 -7.41
N LEU A 15 33.71 -26.16 -6.26
CA LEU A 15 32.66 -25.25 -5.77
C LEU A 15 33.18 -23.83 -5.55
N ASN A 16 34.36 -23.68 -4.96
CA ASN A 16 35.00 -22.38 -4.79
C ASN A 16 35.37 -21.70 -6.12
N GLN A 17 35.76 -22.47 -7.13
CA GLN A 17 36.00 -21.93 -8.46
C GLN A 17 34.70 -21.45 -9.10
N ILE A 18 33.63 -22.25 -9.03
CA ILE A 18 32.29 -21.91 -9.54
C ILE A 18 31.79 -20.61 -8.89
N VAL A 19 31.91 -20.48 -7.57
CA VAL A 19 31.49 -19.27 -6.84
C VAL A 19 32.27 -18.03 -7.28
N LYS A 20 33.47 -18.18 -7.84
CA LYS A 20 34.26 -17.04 -8.34
C LYS A 20 34.01 -16.73 -9.82
N SER A 21 33.70 -17.74 -10.63
CA SER A 21 33.67 -17.62 -12.09
C SER A 21 32.28 -17.50 -12.69
N VAL A 22 31.28 -18.11 -12.06
CA VAL A 22 29.93 -18.18 -12.64
C VAL A 22 29.19 -16.87 -12.42
N VAL A 23 28.44 -16.44 -13.42
CA VAL A 23 27.47 -15.35 -13.28
C VAL A 23 26.16 -15.90 -13.79
N THR A 24 25.22 -16.14 -12.88
CA THR A 24 23.87 -16.56 -13.24
C THR A 24 23.04 -15.35 -13.61
N GLY A 25 22.04 -15.59 -14.46
CA GLY A 25 20.98 -14.63 -14.74
C GLY A 25 19.94 -14.63 -13.61
N GLU A 26 18.67 -14.64 -14.00
CA GLU A 26 17.55 -14.63 -13.06
C GLU A 26 17.35 -15.99 -12.37
N GLU A 27 17.58 -17.08 -13.11
CA GLU A 27 17.40 -18.44 -12.60
C GLU A 27 18.68 -19.05 -12.00
N PRO A 28 18.56 -19.84 -10.92
CA PRO A 28 19.69 -20.62 -10.40
C PRO A 28 20.18 -21.67 -11.40
N GLN A 29 21.49 -21.74 -11.59
CA GLN A 29 22.10 -22.71 -12.49
C GLN A 29 22.46 -23.99 -11.74
N LYS A 30 22.07 -25.15 -12.28
CA LYS A 30 22.46 -26.47 -11.76
C LYS A 30 23.95 -26.72 -12.02
N ILE A 31 24.67 -27.09 -10.96
CA ILE A 31 26.11 -27.40 -11.01
C ILE A 31 26.43 -28.85 -10.63
N GLY A 32 25.50 -29.54 -9.95
CA GLY A 32 25.69 -30.93 -9.53
C GLY A 32 24.46 -31.49 -8.85
N SER A 33 24.61 -32.65 -8.22
CA SER A 33 23.54 -33.28 -7.44
C SER A 33 24.10 -34.08 -6.27
N ILE A 34 23.36 -34.15 -5.17
CA ILE A 34 23.71 -34.91 -3.96
C ILE A 34 22.45 -35.57 -3.40
N TYR A 35 22.49 -36.90 -3.19
CA TYR A 35 21.35 -37.69 -2.70
C TYR A 35 20.03 -37.46 -3.47
N GLY A 36 20.11 -37.20 -4.78
CA GLY A 36 18.94 -36.90 -5.61
C GLY A 36 18.46 -35.45 -5.59
N PHE A 37 19.08 -34.58 -4.79
CA PHE A 37 18.85 -33.13 -4.80
C PHE A 37 19.80 -32.42 -5.74
N ASP A 38 19.36 -31.34 -6.36
CA ASP A 38 20.19 -30.55 -7.26
C ASP A 38 20.99 -29.51 -6.47
N ILE A 39 22.30 -29.47 -6.69
CA ILE A 39 23.13 -28.37 -6.20
C ILE A 39 23.07 -27.28 -7.26
N VAL A 40 22.68 -26.08 -6.85
CA VAL A 40 22.52 -24.93 -7.74
C VAL A 40 23.33 -23.73 -7.23
N VAL A 41 23.81 -22.91 -8.16
CA VAL A 41 24.45 -21.63 -7.88
C VAL A 41 23.50 -20.49 -8.28
N LYS A 42 23.46 -19.43 -7.49
CA LYS A 42 22.71 -18.21 -7.80
C LYS A 42 23.58 -16.99 -7.49
N SER A 43 23.66 -16.07 -8.44
CA SER A 43 24.32 -14.78 -8.29
C SER A 43 23.38 -13.77 -7.64
N GLU A 44 23.80 -13.22 -6.51
CA GLU A 44 23.12 -12.10 -5.85
C GLU A 44 23.89 -10.81 -6.06
N ARG A 45 23.19 -9.76 -6.50
CA ARG A 45 23.74 -8.41 -6.59
C ARG A 45 23.46 -7.68 -5.28
N SER A 46 24.51 -7.25 -4.61
CA SER A 46 24.44 -6.39 -3.44
C SER A 46 25.06 -5.03 -3.74
N MET A 47 24.47 -3.95 -3.26
CA MET A 47 25.05 -2.61 -3.34
C MET A 47 25.70 -2.28 -2.00
N LYS A 48 27.01 -2.03 -2.02
CA LYS A 48 27.75 -1.52 -0.86
C LYS A 48 28.57 -0.32 -1.32
N GLU A 49 28.44 0.80 -0.62
CA GLU A 49 29.26 2.01 -0.86
C GLU A 49 29.22 2.48 -2.32
N ASP A 50 28.02 2.52 -2.92
CA ASP A 50 27.79 2.86 -4.34
C ASP A 50 28.37 1.89 -5.38
N PHE A 51 29.08 0.84 -4.95
CA PHE A 51 29.56 -0.24 -5.81
C PHE A 51 28.59 -1.42 -5.84
N LYS A 52 28.32 -1.92 -7.04
CA LYS A 52 27.60 -3.17 -7.25
C LYS A 52 28.57 -4.34 -7.07
N MET A 53 28.40 -5.09 -5.99
CA MET A 53 29.11 -6.35 -5.76
C MET A 53 28.22 -7.53 -6.18
N LEU A 54 28.78 -8.45 -6.94
CA LEU A 54 28.13 -9.70 -7.32
C LEU A 54 28.69 -10.83 -6.46
N HIS A 55 27.84 -11.51 -5.72
CA HIS A 55 28.22 -12.64 -4.87
C HIS A 55 27.45 -13.89 -5.28
N ASN A 56 28.17 -14.98 -5.53
CA ASN A 56 27.53 -16.26 -5.84
C ASN A 56 27.28 -17.05 -4.56
N ARG A 57 26.07 -17.60 -4.47
CA ARG A 57 25.63 -18.44 -3.37
C ARG A 57 25.27 -19.83 -3.88
N ILE A 58 25.55 -20.82 -3.04
CA ILE A 58 25.26 -22.23 -3.30
C ILE A 58 24.03 -22.65 -2.52
N TYR A 59 23.12 -23.33 -3.21
CA TYR A 59 21.88 -23.85 -2.65
C TYR A 59 21.72 -25.32 -3.03
N VAL A 60 20.85 -25.98 -2.29
CA VAL A 60 20.37 -27.31 -2.62
C VAL A 60 18.88 -27.20 -2.93
N ARG A 61 18.51 -27.54 -4.17
CA ARG A 61 17.14 -27.46 -4.66
C ARG A 61 16.42 -28.78 -4.41
N GLY A 62 15.30 -28.70 -3.69
CA GLY A 62 14.38 -29.82 -3.48
C GLY A 62 13.18 -29.80 -4.40
N GLU A 63 12.21 -30.67 -4.09
CA GLU A 63 10.92 -30.72 -4.77
C GLU A 63 10.17 -29.39 -4.61
N GLY A 64 9.53 -28.92 -5.68
CA GLY A 64 8.85 -27.61 -5.70
C GLY A 64 9.78 -26.40 -5.78
N ASP A 65 11.00 -26.57 -6.31
CA ASP A 65 11.99 -25.50 -6.54
C ASP A 65 12.47 -24.74 -5.30
N TYR A 66 12.19 -25.26 -4.09
CA TYR A 66 12.67 -24.65 -2.85
C TYR A 66 14.19 -24.76 -2.75
N LEU A 67 14.85 -23.65 -2.39
CA LEU A 67 16.30 -23.55 -2.25
C LEU A 67 16.72 -23.65 -0.78
N TYR A 68 17.12 -24.85 -0.36
CA TYR A 68 17.74 -25.05 0.95
C TYR A 68 19.13 -24.44 0.99
N GLN A 69 19.49 -23.88 2.13
CA GLN A 69 20.74 -23.15 2.31
C GLN A 69 21.37 -23.41 3.67
N TYR A 70 22.69 -23.35 3.70
CA TYR A 70 23.47 -23.26 4.93
C TYR A 70 24.30 -21.98 4.89
N ASN A 71 24.38 -21.26 6.02
CA ASN A 71 25.07 -19.97 6.10
C ASN A 71 24.63 -18.97 5.01
N TYR A 72 23.32 -18.89 4.76
CA TYR A 72 22.75 -18.07 3.68
C TYR A 72 23.34 -18.39 2.30
N GLY A 73 23.76 -19.63 2.04
CA GLY A 73 24.38 -20.05 0.78
C GLY A 73 25.82 -19.56 0.58
N ASN A 74 26.44 -18.96 1.59
CA ASN A 74 27.84 -18.56 1.53
C ASN A 74 28.75 -19.77 1.70
N LEU A 75 29.67 -19.94 0.76
CA LEU A 75 30.65 -21.00 0.77
C LEU A 75 31.88 -20.62 1.61
N ALA A 76 32.44 -21.60 2.33
CA ALA A 76 33.70 -21.41 3.04
C ALA A 76 34.89 -21.39 2.07
N GLY A 77 35.93 -20.62 2.37
CA GLY A 77 37.15 -20.60 1.56
C GLY A 77 37.95 -21.92 1.64
N ASP A 78 37.87 -22.63 2.76
CA ASP A 78 38.48 -23.95 2.92
C ASP A 78 37.73 -25.01 2.08
N PRO A 79 38.40 -25.76 1.18
CA PRO A 79 37.74 -26.73 0.32
C PRO A 79 36.97 -27.82 1.08
N ARG A 80 37.51 -28.35 2.17
CA ARG A 80 36.85 -29.45 2.89
C ARG A 80 35.53 -28.98 3.49
N THR A 81 35.55 -27.79 4.09
CA THR A 81 34.36 -27.14 4.64
C THR A 81 33.36 -26.74 3.54
N ALA A 82 33.86 -26.24 2.41
CA ALA A 82 33.05 -25.91 1.25
C ALA A 82 32.24 -27.11 0.74
N ALA A 83 32.87 -28.28 0.63
CA ALA A 83 32.22 -29.51 0.19
C ALA A 83 31.11 -29.99 1.16
N MET A 84 31.19 -29.63 2.44
CA MET A 84 30.16 -29.95 3.43
C MET A 84 28.94 -29.02 3.37
N ASN A 85 29.04 -27.86 2.72
CA ASN A 85 27.96 -26.88 2.70
C ASN A 85 26.63 -27.45 2.13
N PRO A 86 26.61 -28.16 0.97
CA PRO A 86 25.39 -28.80 0.48
C PRO A 86 24.80 -29.84 1.45
N ILE A 87 25.64 -30.61 2.14
CA ILE A 87 25.19 -31.59 3.14
C ILE A 87 24.54 -30.87 4.32
N ASN A 88 25.17 -29.80 4.80
CA ASN A 88 24.63 -29.01 5.90
C ASN A 88 23.32 -28.30 5.51
N ALA A 89 23.17 -27.90 4.24
CA ALA A 89 21.93 -27.33 3.72
C ALA A 89 20.77 -28.35 3.77
N LEU A 90 21.03 -29.62 3.42
CA LEU A 90 20.05 -30.70 3.58
C LEU A 90 19.64 -30.91 5.04
N GLY A 91 20.58 -30.76 5.99
CA GLY A 91 20.27 -30.81 7.42
C GLY A 91 19.28 -29.74 7.90
N THR A 92 19.04 -28.68 7.12
CA THR A 92 18.08 -27.63 7.48
C THR A 92 16.64 -27.96 7.09
N ILE A 93 16.40 -29.00 6.28
CA ILE A 93 15.10 -29.31 5.70
C ILE A 93 14.00 -29.45 6.76
N GLU A 94 14.25 -30.23 7.82
CA GLU A 94 13.27 -30.43 8.90
C GLU A 94 12.92 -29.12 9.61
N SER A 95 13.94 -28.34 9.96
CA SER A 95 13.74 -27.04 10.62
C SER A 95 12.97 -26.05 9.75
N VAL A 96 13.21 -26.06 8.43
CA VAL A 96 12.50 -25.22 7.46
C VAL A 96 11.06 -25.68 7.34
N LEU A 97 10.83 -27.00 7.28
CA LEU A 97 9.49 -27.58 7.20
C LEU A 97 8.64 -27.21 8.42
N GLU A 98 9.21 -27.28 9.62
CA GLU A 98 8.51 -26.87 10.84
C GLU A 98 8.14 -25.39 10.84
N LYS A 99 9.07 -24.52 10.41
CA LYS A 99 8.79 -23.08 10.26
C LYS A 99 7.67 -22.82 9.25
N LEU A 100 7.75 -23.42 8.06
CA LEU A 100 6.74 -23.25 7.02
C LEU A 100 5.35 -23.75 7.48
N LYS A 101 5.29 -24.86 8.23
CA LYS A 101 4.04 -25.34 8.82
C LYS A 101 3.47 -24.35 9.84
N LYS A 102 4.32 -23.76 10.67
CA LYS A 102 3.92 -22.76 11.65
C LYS A 102 3.39 -21.50 10.96
N ASP A 103 4.14 -20.97 10.00
CA ASP A 103 3.77 -19.77 9.24
C ASP A 103 2.45 -20.00 8.49
N TYR A 104 2.29 -21.17 7.86
CA TYR A 104 1.03 -21.57 7.24
C TYR A 104 -0.14 -21.59 8.23
N ALA A 105 0.06 -22.16 9.43
CA ALA A 105 -0.96 -22.19 10.46
C ALA A 105 -1.33 -20.79 10.99
N GLU A 106 -0.40 -19.83 10.97
CA GLU A 106 -0.68 -18.42 11.28
C GLU A 106 -1.49 -17.76 10.15
N CYS A 107 -1.08 -17.92 8.89
CA CYS A 107 -1.84 -17.39 7.74
C CYS A 107 -3.27 -17.94 7.64
N VAL A 108 -3.46 -19.24 7.94
CA VAL A 108 -4.79 -19.87 7.91
C VAL A 108 -5.73 -19.26 8.96
N LYS A 109 -5.22 -18.81 10.11
CA LYS A 109 -6.06 -18.14 11.13
C LYS A 109 -6.59 -16.80 10.65
N ASP A 110 -5.80 -16.07 9.87
CA ASP A 110 -6.15 -14.74 9.38
C ASP A 110 -7.07 -14.79 8.16
N THR A 111 -7.06 -15.92 7.42
CA THR A 111 -7.87 -16.14 6.22
C THR A 111 -9.37 -15.81 6.41
N PRO A 112 -10.09 -16.38 7.41
CA PRO A 112 -11.52 -16.10 7.59
C PRO A 112 -11.79 -14.63 7.96
N GLN A 113 -10.88 -13.99 8.69
CA GLN A 113 -11.01 -12.57 9.02
C GLN A 113 -10.88 -11.70 7.76
N LEU A 114 -9.90 -12.00 6.91
CA LEU A 114 -9.70 -11.28 5.65
C LEU A 114 -10.86 -11.52 4.68
N GLU A 115 -11.38 -12.75 4.58
CA GLU A 115 -12.58 -13.06 3.80
C GLU A 115 -13.81 -12.30 4.31
N SER A 116 -13.98 -12.19 5.62
CA SER A 116 -15.07 -11.40 6.23
C SER A 116 -14.95 -9.91 5.85
N ILE A 117 -13.73 -9.36 5.85
CA ILE A 117 -13.49 -7.97 5.43
C ILE A 117 -13.80 -7.78 3.94
N ILE A 118 -13.38 -8.70 3.08
CA ILE A 118 -13.65 -8.64 1.63
C ILE A 118 -15.15 -8.72 1.34
N ASN A 119 -15.87 -9.61 2.04
CA ASN A 119 -17.31 -9.77 1.88
C ASN A 119 -18.11 -8.66 2.59
N SER A 120 -17.48 -7.89 3.47
CA SER A 120 -18.14 -6.76 4.12
C SER A 120 -18.30 -5.61 3.12
N SER A 121 -19.54 -5.14 2.95
CA SER A 121 -19.79 -3.92 2.18
C SER A 121 -19.32 -2.70 2.98
N TRP A 122 -18.73 -1.73 2.27
CA TRP A 122 -18.29 -0.50 2.92
C TRP A 122 -19.51 0.26 3.45
N ARG A 123 -19.57 0.46 4.76
CA ARG A 123 -20.76 1.02 5.44
C ARG A 123 -21.12 2.44 4.98
N LYS A 124 -20.16 3.17 4.39
CA LYS A 124 -20.34 4.55 3.91
C LYS A 124 -20.57 4.65 2.41
N GLU A 125 -20.73 3.53 1.71
CA GLU A 125 -21.02 3.54 0.28
C GLU A 125 -22.31 4.32 -0.02
N ALA A 126 -23.35 4.12 0.79
CA ALA A 126 -24.61 4.85 0.69
C ALA A 126 -24.43 6.36 0.93
N ASP A 127 -23.73 6.74 2.01
CA ASP A 127 -23.46 8.15 2.33
C ASP A 127 -22.61 8.83 1.24
N LEU A 128 -21.61 8.13 0.68
CA LEU A 128 -20.78 8.63 -0.41
C LEU A 128 -21.63 8.81 -1.68
N SER A 129 -22.50 7.86 -1.99
CA SER A 129 -23.41 7.96 -3.13
C SER A 129 -24.37 9.15 -2.99
N ALA A 130 -24.91 9.37 -1.80
CA ALA A 130 -25.78 10.51 -1.51
C ALA A 130 -25.03 11.84 -1.64
N LEU A 131 -23.81 11.94 -1.08
CA LEU A 131 -22.99 13.13 -1.17
C LEU A 131 -22.56 13.43 -2.62
N LYS A 132 -22.34 12.39 -3.43
CA LYS A 132 -22.04 12.54 -4.86
C LYS A 132 -23.25 13.09 -5.62
N VAL A 133 -24.45 12.60 -5.34
CA VAL A 133 -25.69 13.14 -5.93
C VAL A 133 -25.91 14.60 -5.51
N GLU A 134 -25.68 14.93 -4.23
CA GLU A 134 -25.79 16.31 -3.75
C GLU A 134 -24.77 17.23 -4.46
N MET A 135 -23.52 16.77 -4.61
CA MET A 135 -22.48 17.48 -5.36
C MET A 135 -22.90 17.73 -6.81
N GLU A 136 -23.40 16.71 -7.53
CA GLU A 136 -23.85 16.85 -8.92
C GLU A 136 -25.04 17.82 -9.03
N SER A 137 -25.95 17.81 -8.05
CA SER A 137 -27.07 18.76 -8.01
C SER A 137 -26.61 20.20 -7.80
N LEU A 138 -25.61 20.39 -6.93
CA LEU A 138 -25.02 21.69 -6.63
C LEU A 138 -24.28 22.21 -7.85
N ASP A 139 -23.50 21.36 -8.52
CA ASP A 139 -22.77 21.69 -9.73
C ASP A 139 -23.73 22.10 -10.86
N ARG A 140 -24.81 21.35 -11.08
CA ARG A 140 -25.86 21.73 -12.04
C ARG A 140 -26.48 23.08 -11.71
N ARG A 141 -26.76 23.35 -10.43
CA ARG A 141 -27.33 24.63 -9.99
C ARG A 141 -26.35 25.79 -10.21
N ILE A 142 -25.07 25.58 -9.93
CA ILE A 142 -24.01 26.54 -10.20
C ILE A 142 -23.94 26.82 -11.71
N GLN A 143 -23.89 25.79 -12.55
CA GLN A 143 -23.87 25.95 -14.01
C GLN A 143 -25.08 26.73 -14.54
N LEU A 144 -26.29 26.44 -14.02
CA LEU A 144 -27.50 27.19 -14.40
C LEU A 144 -27.44 28.66 -13.96
N SER A 145 -26.90 28.94 -12.76
CA SER A 145 -26.70 30.31 -12.27
C SER A 145 -25.62 31.09 -13.01
N LEU A 146 -24.65 30.37 -13.59
CA LEU A 146 -23.54 30.95 -14.36
C LEU A 146 -23.84 31.02 -15.86
N LYS A 147 -24.99 30.50 -16.35
CA LYS A 147 -25.43 30.75 -17.73
C LYS A 147 -25.61 32.27 -17.88
N PRO A 148 -24.91 32.91 -18.82
CA PRO A 148 -25.02 34.35 -18.99
C PRO A 148 -26.46 34.72 -19.35
N ILE A 149 -26.98 35.76 -18.71
CA ILE A 149 -28.17 36.50 -19.16
C ILE A 149 -27.79 37.09 -20.52
N SER A 150 -27.96 36.33 -21.59
CA SER A 150 -27.96 36.87 -22.95
C SER A 150 -29.40 36.86 -23.42
N GLU A 151 -29.96 38.06 -23.37
CA GLU A 151 -30.94 38.61 -24.32
C GLU A 151 -32.29 37.88 -24.43
N GLU A 152 -33.28 38.44 -23.74
CA GLU A 152 -34.62 38.68 -24.31
C GLU A 152 -35.30 39.74 -23.43
N ALA A 153 -34.90 40.99 -23.70
CA ALA A 153 -35.76 42.11 -23.44
C ALA A 153 -36.83 42.14 -24.55
N GLU A 154 -38.02 42.59 -24.16
CA GLU A 154 -39.07 43.25 -24.96
C GLU A 154 -40.34 42.46 -25.32
N THR A 155 -41.45 43.12 -24.94
CA THR A 155 -42.87 42.96 -25.37
C THR A 155 -43.66 41.83 -24.68
N GLY A 156 -44.85 42.02 -24.09
CA GLY A 156 -45.73 43.17 -23.94
C GLY A 156 -47.03 42.76 -23.20
N THR A 157 -47.60 43.72 -22.46
CA THR A 157 -49.03 44.02 -22.20
C THR A 157 -49.93 43.11 -21.32
N ASP A 158 -50.40 43.74 -20.23
CA ASP A 158 -51.73 43.79 -19.61
C ASP A 158 -52.57 42.53 -19.37
N ASN A 159 -52.96 42.34 -18.10
CA ASN A 159 -54.38 42.46 -17.69
C ASN A 159 -54.49 42.68 -16.17
N GLU A 160 -55.07 43.83 -15.82
CA GLU A 160 -55.57 44.22 -14.49
C GLU A 160 -56.67 43.28 -13.99
N ILE A 161 -56.69 43.00 -12.68
CA ILE A 161 -57.88 43.21 -11.84
C ILE A 161 -57.40 43.69 -10.46
N GLU A 162 -57.61 44.99 -10.19
CA GLU A 162 -57.66 45.60 -8.87
C GLU A 162 -59.01 45.32 -8.18
N VAL A 163 -59.01 45.04 -6.87
CA VAL A 163 -59.88 45.71 -5.86
C VAL A 163 -59.17 45.70 -4.48
N ASP A 164 -58.72 46.89 -4.08
CA ASP A 164 -58.32 47.41 -2.75
C ASP A 164 -59.58 47.56 -1.84
N PRO A 165 -59.59 47.89 -0.51
CA PRO A 165 -58.57 48.51 0.35
C PRO A 165 -58.48 47.88 1.78
N GLU A 166 -57.54 48.14 2.68
CA GLU A 166 -57.05 49.43 3.20
C GLU A 166 -55.63 49.27 3.76
N GLN A 167 -54.81 50.23 3.37
CA GLN A 167 -53.48 50.52 3.89
C GLN A 167 -53.58 51.35 5.19
N GLN A 168 -52.68 51.12 6.14
CA GLN A 168 -52.08 52.26 6.84
C GLN A 168 -50.62 51.99 7.28
N ARG A 169 -49.72 52.32 6.34
CA ARG A 169 -48.47 53.10 6.44
C ARG A 169 -47.53 52.98 7.68
N VAL A 170 -46.36 52.35 7.42
CA VAL A 170 -44.93 52.82 7.50
C VAL A 170 -44.50 53.83 8.59
N PRO A 171 -43.26 53.78 9.17
CA PRO A 171 -42.01 53.63 8.41
C PRO A 171 -40.83 52.84 9.04
N ALA A 172 -39.82 52.68 8.18
CA ALA A 172 -38.55 52.00 8.33
C ALA A 172 -37.68 52.47 9.50
N THR A 173 -36.95 51.52 10.08
CA THR A 173 -35.55 51.68 10.49
C THR A 173 -34.82 50.35 10.36
N ASP A 174 -33.57 50.45 9.95
CA ASP A 174 -32.65 49.45 9.44
C ASP A 174 -32.37 48.20 10.28
N GLU A 175 -31.74 47.26 9.57
CA GLU A 175 -30.79 46.22 10.01
C GLU A 175 -31.33 44.77 10.10
N ASN A 176 -30.75 43.92 9.24
CA ASN A 176 -30.58 42.45 9.35
C ASN A 176 -31.58 41.50 8.68
N HIS A 177 -31.67 41.57 7.35
CA HIS A 177 -32.23 40.48 6.53
C HIS A 177 -31.16 39.41 6.19
N THR A 178 -30.55 38.76 7.19
CA THR A 178 -29.54 37.69 6.97
C THR A 178 -29.72 36.44 7.82
N LEU A 179 -30.83 36.30 8.57
CA LEU A 179 -30.96 35.24 9.56
C LEU A 179 -31.80 34.01 9.16
N ASN A 180 -32.40 33.97 7.98
CA ASN A 180 -33.40 32.94 7.68
C ASN A 180 -32.88 31.66 7.00
N ASN A 181 -31.57 31.37 7.03
CA ASN A 181 -31.09 30.10 6.48
C ASN A 181 -29.87 29.53 7.22
N ILE A 182 -29.95 29.46 8.56
CA ILE A 182 -28.93 28.80 9.37
C ILE A 182 -29.34 27.34 9.60
N PRO A 183 -28.58 26.34 9.11
CA PRO A 183 -28.81 24.93 9.39
C PRO A 183 -28.91 24.64 10.89
N ASN A 184 -29.82 23.74 11.28
CA ASN A 184 -30.11 23.41 12.70
C ASN A 184 -28.86 23.09 13.55
N ARG A 185 -27.83 22.48 12.95
CA ARG A 185 -26.56 22.22 13.64
C ARG A 185 -25.83 23.49 14.06
N LEU A 186 -25.82 24.52 13.21
CA LEU A 186 -25.12 25.77 13.50
C LEU A 186 -25.88 26.61 14.54
N GLN A 187 -27.22 26.52 14.57
CA GLN A 187 -28.03 27.12 15.63
C GLN A 187 -27.73 26.51 17.00
N GLN A 188 -27.59 25.18 17.06
CA GLN A 188 -27.29 24.48 18.31
C GLN A 188 -25.89 24.79 18.83
N VAL A 189 -24.91 24.93 17.93
CA VAL A 189 -23.54 25.34 18.29
C VAL A 189 -23.53 26.77 18.83
N ALA A 190 -24.22 27.71 18.17
CA ALA A 190 -24.29 29.10 18.61
C ALA A 190 -24.98 29.27 19.97
N ALA A 191 -26.06 28.51 20.23
CA ALA A 191 -26.77 28.55 21.52
C ALA A 191 -25.93 27.98 22.68
N THR A 192 -25.03 27.04 22.40
CA THR A 192 -24.16 26.43 23.43
C THR A 192 -22.90 27.25 23.67
N SER A 193 -22.51 28.09 22.72
CA SER A 193 -21.23 28.81 22.74
C SER A 193 -21.32 30.28 23.16
N ASP A 194 -22.48 30.75 23.63
CA ASP A 194 -22.73 32.14 24.08
C ASP A 194 -22.22 33.21 23.09
N GLY A 195 -22.33 32.91 21.77
CA GLY A 195 -21.84 33.78 20.69
C GLY A 195 -20.36 33.63 20.30
N HIS A 196 -19.58 32.78 20.99
CA HIS A 196 -18.16 32.56 20.70
C HIS A 196 -17.91 31.27 19.90
N ILE A 197 -17.70 31.39 18.59
CA ILE A 197 -17.32 30.25 17.74
C ILE A 197 -15.78 30.16 17.66
N VAL A 198 -15.20 29.07 18.17
CA VAL A 198 -13.76 28.78 18.03
C VAL A 198 -13.55 27.86 16.83
N ILE A 199 -12.97 28.40 15.75
CA ILE A 199 -12.62 27.63 14.55
C ILE A 199 -11.18 27.13 14.70
N ALA A 200 -11.01 25.88 15.13
CA ALA A 200 -9.70 25.23 15.11
C ALA A 200 -9.43 24.62 13.73
N SER A 201 -8.31 24.98 13.11
CA SER A 201 -7.85 24.33 11.88
C SER A 201 -7.10 23.03 12.23
N ILE A 202 -7.47 21.92 11.61
CA ILE A 202 -6.74 20.66 11.73
C ILE A 202 -5.54 20.73 10.76
N PRO A 203 -4.29 20.52 11.21
CA PRO A 203 -3.14 20.52 10.32
C PRO A 203 -3.28 19.40 9.30
N ARG A 204 -3.06 19.74 8.02
CA ARG A 204 -3.02 18.77 6.93
C ARG A 204 -1.76 17.91 7.10
N TYR A 205 -1.94 16.60 7.26
CA TYR A 205 -0.82 15.67 7.18
C TYR A 205 -0.38 15.56 5.72
N ASP A 206 0.81 16.10 5.43
CA ASP A 206 1.49 15.91 4.15
C ASP A 206 2.01 14.47 4.07
N THR A 207 1.46 13.67 3.16
CA THR A 207 1.80 12.26 2.99
C THR A 207 3.17 12.02 2.33
N ASN A 208 3.94 13.08 2.05
CA ASN A 208 5.25 12.98 1.40
C ASN A 208 6.47 13.19 2.33
N LYS A 209 6.31 13.09 3.65
CA LYS A 209 7.46 13.12 4.58
C LYS A 209 7.89 11.74 5.05
N ILE A 210 9.04 11.32 4.55
CA ILE A 210 9.83 10.16 4.98
C ILE A 210 10.06 10.23 6.51
N PRO A 211 9.80 9.17 7.31
CA PRO A 211 9.96 9.22 8.75
C PRO A 211 11.46 9.15 9.13
N GLY A 212 12.08 10.31 9.28
CA GLY A 212 13.46 10.47 9.70
C GLY A 212 13.58 11.21 11.03
N LYS A 213 14.17 10.52 12.02
CA LYS A 213 14.81 11.03 13.24
C LYS A 213 13.92 11.36 14.46
N LYS A 214 13.99 10.49 15.46
CA LYS A 214 13.54 10.74 16.84
C LYS A 214 14.43 11.82 17.49
N MET A 215 13.81 12.87 18.01
CA MET A 215 14.42 13.74 19.03
C MET A 215 14.37 13.03 20.38
N LYS A 216 15.51 12.96 21.07
CA LYS A 216 15.61 12.51 22.45
C LYS A 216 15.18 13.66 23.37
N LEU A 217 14.35 13.37 24.35
CA LEU A 217 14.28 14.16 25.59
C LEU A 217 15.48 13.80 26.47
#